data_AF-A0A534K1P2-F1
#
_entry.id   AF-A0A534K1P2-F1
#
_cell.length_a   1.000
_cell.length_b   1.000
_cell.length_c   1.000
_cell.angle_alpha   90.00
_cell.angle_beta   90.00
_cell.angle_gamma   90.00
#
_symmetry.space_group_name_H-M   'P 1'
#
loop_
_entity.id
_entity.type
_entity.pdbx_description
1 polymer ?
#
loop_
_entity_poly.entity_id
_entity_poly.type
_entity_poly.pdbx_seq_one_letter_code
_entity_poly.pdbx_strand_id
1 'polypeptide(L)'
;MRSPRLLYIALGLALAGVFVLQASGEAVATRTITYPFIAGSFVIPMDAQQTDVLHAFGLIHVILRQGVPVYRVLTPPAVLLKVDPLAPPSAFDGGPVLVWGTYRDEFLAAAAQFPTVSYARLAEVQVLDHVLPIKRATTVLILKGGFDWGRTQDLLDQLAIPYDIRNTTDVVADPSILFGYALVVDDCDGWNGVYPGDAVADAFRAFVGAGGHVIFTDIALEDMEVLFPGHVSLFNARKGTFNATVHTFGDAPSQYFGPTTISVYTEIDGIVMGAPFAEGVNVLVDVPKYPAGFLTTAYRALAAYYPYGNGTVEGIAYHPYEQTGAGHSFSSVLYGNTFVSAVPFLPPAPPPVPVALGLPTPPPAPPVPPPPPPPPSLPVVNLAYAGYLFSGFAGVGVTDAVRNRLRLRTREKIAVRV
;
A
#
# COMPACT_ATOMS: atom_id res chain seq x y z
N MET A 1 -39.60 -18.79 37.48
CA MET A 1 -39.69 -17.44 36.89
C MET A 1 -38.29 -16.81 36.92
N ARG A 2 -37.58 -16.80 35.79
CA ARG A 2 -36.25 -16.17 35.68
C ARG A 2 -36.43 -14.72 35.20
N SER A 3 -35.80 -13.79 35.91
CA SER A 3 -36.02 -12.35 35.80
C SER A 3 -35.67 -11.79 34.41
N PRO A 4 -36.53 -10.99 33.78
CA PRO A 4 -36.26 -10.35 32.48
C PRO A 4 -35.06 -9.39 32.51
N ARG A 5 -34.61 -8.96 33.70
CA ARG A 5 -33.43 -8.07 33.85
C ARG A 5 -32.11 -8.72 33.43
N LEU A 6 -31.97 -10.04 33.58
CA LEU A 6 -30.75 -10.75 33.14
C LEU A 6 -30.65 -10.86 31.60
N LEU A 7 -31.80 -10.91 30.91
CA LEU A 7 -31.84 -10.96 29.45
C LEU A 7 -31.42 -9.62 28.82
N TYR A 8 -31.85 -8.49 29.40
CA TYR A 8 -31.47 -7.16 28.90
C TYR A 8 -30.01 -6.80 29.17
N ILE A 9 -29.41 -7.26 30.28
CA ILE A 9 -27.99 -7.05 30.56
C ILE A 9 -27.12 -7.90 29.61
N ALA A 10 -27.52 -9.15 29.35
CA ALA A 10 -26.82 -10.01 28.40
C ALA A 10 -26.92 -9.49 26.95
N LEU A 11 -28.09 -8.96 26.55
CA LEU A 11 -28.29 -8.36 25.23
C LEU A 11 -27.54 -7.02 25.09
N GLY A 12 -27.46 -6.22 26.17
CA GLY A 12 -26.68 -4.98 26.21
C GLY A 12 -25.17 -5.22 26.15
N LEU A 13 -24.65 -6.26 26.82
CA LEU A 13 -23.24 -6.66 26.72
C LEU A 13 -22.89 -7.29 25.36
N ALA A 14 -23.82 -8.02 24.74
CA ALA A 14 -23.64 -8.54 23.39
C ALA A 14 -23.66 -7.43 22.33
N LEU A 15 -24.51 -6.41 22.47
CA LEU A 15 -24.53 -5.25 21.57
C LEU A 15 -23.33 -4.31 21.79
N ALA A 16 -22.86 -4.14 23.02
CA ALA A 16 -21.62 -3.43 23.31
C ALA A 16 -20.38 -4.20 22.81
N GLY A 17 -20.41 -5.54 22.84
CA GLY A 17 -19.35 -6.39 22.29
C GLY A 17 -19.30 -6.40 20.76
N VAL A 18 -20.43 -6.20 20.08
CA VAL A 18 -20.49 -6.08 18.61
C VAL A 18 -20.03 -4.70 18.12
N PHE A 19 -20.12 -3.65 18.94
CA PHE A 19 -19.62 -2.32 18.59
C PHE A 19 -18.12 -2.09 18.85
N VAL A 20 -17.42 -3.02 19.51
CA VAL A 20 -15.98 -2.90 19.83
C VAL A 20 -15.11 -3.82 18.95
N LEU A 21 -15.70 -4.59 18.03
CA LEU A 21 -14.96 -5.41 17.06
C LEU A 21 -14.79 -4.77 15.68
N GLN A 22 -15.20 -3.51 15.50
CA GLN A 22 -14.76 -2.70 14.37
C GLN A 22 -13.61 -1.81 14.83
N ALA A 23 -12.39 -2.21 14.45
CA ALA A 23 -11.17 -1.41 14.28
C ALA A 23 -9.95 -2.16 14.81
N SER A 24 -9.45 -3.08 14.00
CA SER A 24 -8.01 -3.28 13.84
C SER A 24 -7.80 -4.13 12.59
N GLY A 25 -7.95 -3.52 11.41
CA GLY A 25 -7.06 -3.92 10.33
C GLY A 25 -5.66 -3.61 10.84
N GLU A 26 -4.79 -4.62 10.98
CA GLU A 26 -3.38 -4.36 11.25
C GLU A 26 -2.87 -3.52 10.08
N ALA A 27 -2.74 -2.21 10.31
CA ALA A 27 -2.06 -1.32 9.39
C ALA A 27 -0.68 -1.91 9.13
N VAL A 28 -0.32 -2.07 7.86
CA VAL A 28 1.07 -2.35 7.45
C VAL A 28 1.93 -1.39 8.25
N ALA A 29 2.88 -1.93 9.03
CA ALA A 29 3.64 -1.15 10.01
C ALA A 29 4.43 -0.04 9.29
N THR A 30 3.76 1.07 9.04
CA THR A 30 4.30 2.26 8.42
C THR A 30 5.12 2.89 9.54
N ARG A 31 6.42 2.60 9.54
CA ARG A 31 7.33 3.10 10.58
C ARG A 31 7.47 4.60 10.41
N THR A 32 6.59 5.31 11.09
CA THR A 32 6.67 6.74 11.26
C THR A 32 7.68 7.08 12.35
N ILE A 33 8.15 8.32 12.33
CA ILE A 33 9.07 8.87 13.31
C ILE A 33 8.54 10.19 13.85
N THR A 34 9.00 10.57 15.04
CA THR A 34 8.96 11.96 15.49
C THR A 34 10.14 12.70 14.87
N TYR A 35 9.90 13.81 14.19
CA TYR A 35 10.95 14.51 13.45
C TYR A 35 10.85 16.04 13.57
N PRO A 36 11.99 16.73 13.80
CA PRO A 36 12.02 18.20 13.82
C PRO A 36 12.15 18.78 12.41
N PHE A 37 11.45 19.89 12.18
CA PHE A 37 11.56 20.73 11.00
C PHE A 37 11.90 22.16 11.42
N ILE A 38 12.89 22.75 10.76
CA ILE A 38 13.33 24.12 11.04
C ILE A 38 12.45 25.14 10.34
N ALA A 39 12.45 26.37 10.86
CA ALA A 39 11.87 27.52 10.14
C ALA A 39 12.45 27.63 8.73
N GLY A 40 11.60 27.97 7.76
CA GLY A 40 11.94 28.00 6.35
C GLY A 40 11.81 26.67 5.61
N SER A 41 11.53 25.56 6.29
CA SER A 41 11.16 24.29 5.62
C SER A 41 9.89 24.48 4.80
N PHE A 42 9.86 23.88 3.60
CA PHE A 42 8.71 23.95 2.72
C PHE A 42 7.62 22.99 3.18
N VAL A 43 6.37 23.41 3.00
CA VAL A 43 5.17 22.65 3.30
C VAL A 43 4.33 22.60 2.02
N ILE A 44 4.12 21.40 1.48
CA ILE A 44 3.18 21.14 0.39
C ILE A 44 1.88 20.65 1.05
N PRO A 45 0.81 21.48 1.06
CA PRO A 45 -0.50 21.04 1.54
C PRO A 45 -1.06 19.95 0.63
N MET A 46 -1.87 19.08 1.20
CA MET A 46 -2.50 17.94 0.51
C MET A 46 -3.99 17.86 0.87
N ASP A 47 -4.56 19.02 1.17
CA ASP A 47 -5.95 19.27 1.54
C ASP A 47 -6.51 20.48 0.77
N ALA A 48 -7.56 21.12 1.29
CA ALA A 48 -8.19 22.30 0.67
C ALA A 48 -7.25 23.51 0.48
N GLN A 49 -6.08 23.55 1.12
CA GLN A 49 -5.07 24.59 0.90
C GLN A 49 -4.23 24.32 -0.37
N GLN A 50 -4.35 23.14 -0.96
CA GLN A 50 -3.69 22.79 -2.20
C GLN A 50 -4.57 23.18 -3.39
N THR A 51 -4.05 24.06 -4.25
CA THR A 51 -4.71 24.51 -5.48
C THR A 51 -4.69 23.45 -6.57
N ASP A 52 -3.72 22.53 -6.53
CA ASP A 52 -3.54 21.49 -7.54
C ASP A 52 -3.01 20.21 -6.91
N VAL A 53 -3.92 19.44 -6.30
CA VAL A 53 -3.54 18.23 -5.55
C VAL A 53 -2.98 17.14 -6.45
N LEU A 54 -3.41 17.07 -7.71
CA LEU A 54 -2.91 16.09 -8.66
C LEU A 54 -1.43 16.38 -8.94
N HIS A 55 -1.11 17.57 -9.43
CA HIS A 55 0.28 17.90 -9.78
C HIS A 55 1.20 18.04 -8.55
N ALA A 56 0.65 18.15 -7.33
CA ALA A 56 1.45 18.08 -6.11
C ALA A 56 2.23 16.75 -5.97
N PHE A 57 1.63 15.62 -6.37
CA PHE A 57 2.36 14.34 -6.41
C PHE A 57 3.50 14.34 -7.42
N GLY A 58 3.30 14.98 -8.57
CA GLY A 58 4.34 15.21 -9.56
C GLY A 58 5.51 16.02 -9.02
N LEU A 59 5.21 17.15 -8.36
CA LEU A 59 6.22 17.97 -7.67
C LEU A 59 7.03 17.13 -6.66
N ILE A 60 6.33 16.38 -5.81
CA ILE A 60 6.97 15.51 -4.80
C ILE A 60 7.91 14.50 -5.46
N HIS A 61 7.47 13.86 -6.53
CA HIS A 61 8.27 12.88 -7.26
C HIS A 61 9.51 13.52 -7.90
N VAL A 62 9.38 14.71 -8.49
CA VAL A 62 10.52 15.44 -9.08
C VAL A 62 11.56 15.84 -8.03
N ILE A 63 11.12 16.30 -6.85
CA ILE A 63 12.01 16.58 -5.71
C ILE A 63 12.79 15.32 -5.33
N LEU A 64 12.10 14.18 -5.20
CA LEU A 64 12.71 12.89 -4.88
C LEU A 64 13.72 12.41 -5.94
N ARG A 65 13.45 12.66 -7.24
CA ARG A 65 14.38 12.32 -8.34
C ARG A 65 15.67 13.12 -8.29
N GLN A 66 15.66 14.30 -7.66
CA GLN A 66 16.86 15.10 -7.41
C GLN A 66 17.64 14.62 -6.18
N GLY A 67 17.20 13.54 -5.52
CA GLY A 67 17.82 13.00 -4.31
C GLY A 67 17.46 13.76 -3.03
N VAL A 68 16.47 14.65 -3.09
CA VAL A 68 16.01 15.42 -1.93
C VAL A 68 14.97 14.59 -1.16
N PRO A 69 15.20 14.30 0.13
CA PRO A 69 14.22 13.58 0.93
C PRO A 69 13.00 14.45 1.22
N VAL A 70 11.83 13.84 1.20
CA VAL A 70 10.56 14.46 1.59
C VAL A 70 9.97 13.70 2.78
N TYR A 71 9.09 14.37 3.52
CA TYR A 71 8.55 13.84 4.76
C TYR A 71 7.03 14.01 4.75
N ARG A 72 6.31 12.90 4.59
CA ARG A 72 4.85 12.89 4.62
C ARG A 72 4.38 12.79 6.06
N VAL A 73 3.50 13.66 6.51
CA VAL A 73 2.89 13.52 7.84
C VAL A 73 1.57 12.77 7.70
N LEU A 74 1.43 11.66 8.42
CA LEU A 74 0.22 10.84 8.36
C LEU A 74 -0.88 11.44 9.26
N THR A 75 -2.10 11.46 8.73
CA THR A 75 -3.31 12.06 9.34
C THR A 75 -4.48 11.10 9.13
N PRO A 76 -5.51 11.09 10.01
CA PRO A 76 -5.71 11.93 11.20
C PRO A 76 -4.81 11.58 12.41
N PRO A 77 -4.66 12.51 13.39
CA PRO A 77 -5.28 13.84 13.46
C PRO A 77 -4.61 14.87 12.54
N ALA A 78 -5.31 15.98 12.28
CA ALA A 78 -4.75 17.11 11.54
C ALA A 78 -3.54 17.71 12.25
N VAL A 79 -2.59 18.20 11.46
CA VAL A 79 -1.36 18.82 11.99
C VAL A 79 -1.51 20.33 11.95
N LEU A 80 -1.26 20.99 13.08
CA LEU A 80 -1.26 22.45 13.15
C LEU A 80 0.14 22.98 12.82
N LEU A 81 0.27 23.70 11.70
CA LEU A 81 1.54 24.30 11.29
C LEU A 81 1.42 25.82 11.25
N LYS A 82 2.45 26.49 11.73
CA LYS A 82 2.56 27.94 11.60
C LYS A 82 3.38 28.29 10.36
N VAL A 83 2.71 28.80 9.33
CA VAL A 83 3.33 29.19 8.04
C VAL A 83 3.37 30.69 7.81
N ASP A 84 2.59 31.45 8.58
CA ASP A 84 2.67 32.91 8.67
C ASP A 84 3.12 33.29 10.10
N PRO A 85 4.24 34.02 10.26
CA PRO A 85 4.72 34.46 11.57
C PRO A 85 3.69 35.27 12.39
N LEU A 86 2.78 35.99 11.71
CA LEU A 86 1.80 36.89 12.32
C LEU A 86 0.43 36.24 12.51
N ALA A 87 0.16 35.11 11.85
CA ALA A 87 -1.10 34.40 11.98
C ALA A 87 -1.01 33.26 13.03
N PRO A 88 -2.15 32.82 13.58
CA PRO A 88 -2.23 31.55 14.31
C PRO A 88 -1.85 30.35 13.42
N PRO A 89 -1.43 29.21 14.02
CA PRO A 89 -1.24 27.97 13.27
C PRO A 89 -2.50 27.55 12.51
N SER A 90 -2.34 27.09 11.27
CA SER A 90 -3.42 26.54 10.45
C SER A 90 -3.39 25.01 10.47
N ALA A 91 -4.57 24.40 10.32
CA ALA A 91 -4.69 22.95 10.21
C ALA A 91 -4.30 22.47 8.82
N PHE A 92 -3.60 21.34 8.76
CA PHE A 92 -3.31 20.58 7.56
C PHE A 92 -3.89 19.17 7.72
N ASP A 93 -5.10 18.97 7.22
CA ASP A 93 -5.91 17.77 7.44
C ASP A 93 -5.52 16.62 6.51
N GLY A 94 -5.02 16.93 5.32
CA GLY A 94 -4.76 15.96 4.26
C GLY A 94 -3.37 15.35 4.28
N GLY A 95 -2.60 15.58 5.34
CA GLY A 95 -1.23 15.07 5.46
C GLY A 95 -0.23 15.89 4.65
N PRO A 96 0.29 16.98 5.20
CA PRO A 96 1.24 17.79 4.46
C PRO A 96 2.53 17.00 4.16
N VAL A 97 3.19 17.37 3.07
CA VAL A 97 4.55 16.91 2.77
C VAL A 97 5.53 18.03 3.07
N LEU A 98 6.54 17.74 3.88
CA LEU A 98 7.57 18.69 4.25
C LEU A 98 8.88 18.40 3.55
N VAL A 99 9.58 19.47 3.17
CA VAL A 99 10.93 19.43 2.61
C VAL A 99 11.80 20.43 3.36
N TRP A 100 12.99 20.00 3.77
CA TRP A 100 13.90 20.86 4.52
C TRP A 100 14.32 22.09 3.71
N GLY A 101 14.35 23.25 4.37
CA GLY A 101 14.72 24.52 3.72
C GLY A 101 16.17 24.57 3.22
N THR A 102 17.01 23.61 3.63
CA THR A 102 18.39 23.44 3.13
C THR A 102 18.42 23.08 1.65
N TYR A 103 17.37 22.44 1.12
CA TYR A 103 17.23 22.04 -0.29
C TYR A 103 16.44 23.08 -1.09
N ARG A 104 16.66 24.36 -0.80
CA ARG A 104 15.87 25.46 -1.36
C ARG A 104 15.95 25.51 -2.88
N ASP A 105 17.15 25.37 -3.44
CA ASP A 105 17.35 25.61 -4.86
C ASP A 105 16.78 24.44 -5.68
N GLU A 106 16.95 23.21 -5.21
CA GLU A 106 16.33 22.00 -5.73
C GLU A 106 14.81 22.07 -5.67
N PHE A 107 14.25 22.42 -4.50
CA PHE A 107 12.81 22.57 -4.32
C PHE A 107 12.23 23.63 -5.27
N LEU A 108 12.84 24.82 -5.35
CA LEU A 108 12.32 25.89 -6.19
C LEU A 108 12.46 25.58 -7.68
N ALA A 109 13.52 24.88 -8.10
CA ALA A 109 13.67 24.40 -9.47
C ALA A 109 12.63 23.33 -9.84
N ALA A 110 12.28 22.45 -8.90
CA ALA A 110 11.18 21.50 -9.07
C ALA A 110 9.82 22.22 -9.10
N ALA A 111 9.55 23.11 -8.14
CA ALA A 111 8.30 23.87 -8.05
C ALA A 111 8.04 24.75 -9.29
N ALA A 112 9.10 25.26 -9.93
CA ALA A 112 8.97 26.02 -11.19
C ALA A 112 8.37 25.19 -12.35
N GLN A 113 8.46 23.85 -12.30
CA GLN A 113 7.83 22.95 -13.28
C GLN A 113 6.34 22.73 -13.00
N PHE A 114 5.88 23.07 -11.79
CA PHE A 114 4.50 22.88 -11.33
C PHE A 114 3.93 24.20 -10.77
N PRO A 115 3.77 25.24 -11.62
CA PRO A 115 3.43 26.60 -11.18
C PRO A 115 2.04 26.71 -10.53
N THR A 116 1.18 25.73 -10.71
CA THR A 116 -0.17 25.65 -10.12
C THR A 116 -0.18 25.02 -8.72
N VAL A 117 0.91 24.37 -8.31
CA VAL A 117 1.01 23.72 -7.00
C VAL A 117 1.32 24.75 -5.92
N SER A 118 0.46 24.82 -4.91
CA SER A 118 0.65 25.68 -3.74
C SER A 118 1.65 25.05 -2.77
N TYR A 119 2.50 25.89 -2.18
CA TYR A 119 3.35 25.53 -1.05
C TYR A 119 3.55 26.73 -0.14
N ALA A 120 3.87 26.45 1.12
CA ALA A 120 4.19 27.44 2.14
C ALA A 120 5.57 27.18 2.75
N ARG A 121 5.99 28.02 3.69
CA ARG A 121 7.19 27.80 4.49
C ARG A 121 6.85 27.87 5.97
N LEU A 122 7.45 27.00 6.77
CA LEU A 122 7.32 27.08 8.22
C LEU A 122 7.88 28.41 8.73
N ALA A 123 7.10 29.10 9.55
CA ALA A 123 7.50 30.35 10.20
C ALA A 123 8.39 30.10 11.43
N GLU A 124 8.28 28.93 12.05
CA GLU A 124 9.00 28.54 13.26
C GLU A 124 9.37 27.05 13.23
N VAL A 125 10.19 26.63 14.20
CA VAL A 125 10.55 25.22 14.37
C VAL A 125 9.31 24.42 14.78
N GLN A 126 9.11 23.25 14.17
CA GLN A 126 8.02 22.34 14.50
C GLN A 126 8.58 20.94 14.73
N VAL A 127 8.08 20.24 15.75
CA VAL A 127 8.38 18.82 15.97
C VAL A 127 7.10 18.06 15.71
N LEU A 128 7.12 17.20 14.68
CA LEU A 128 5.94 16.49 14.22
C LEU A 128 6.07 15.00 14.53
N ASP A 129 4.97 14.40 14.94
CA ASP A 129 4.83 12.94 15.07
C ASP A 129 4.25 12.34 13.78
N HIS A 130 4.25 11.01 13.69
CA HIS A 130 3.67 10.27 12.56
C HIS A 130 4.26 10.66 11.19
N VAL A 131 5.54 11.03 11.17
CA VAL A 131 6.24 11.41 9.94
C VAL A 131 6.76 10.17 9.23
N LEU A 132 6.36 9.98 7.97
CA LEU A 132 6.89 8.98 7.05
C LEU A 132 7.99 9.61 6.17
N PRO A 133 9.28 9.24 6.37
CA PRO A 133 10.36 9.73 5.53
C PRO A 133 10.41 8.99 4.20
N ILE A 134 10.49 9.73 3.10
CA ILE A 134 10.57 9.19 1.74
C ILE A 134 11.87 9.73 1.12
N LYS A 135 12.74 8.82 0.70
CA LYS A 135 14.12 9.16 0.30
C LYS A 135 14.41 8.99 -1.18
N ARG A 136 13.62 8.18 -1.85
CA ARG A 136 13.82 7.81 -3.25
C ARG A 136 12.49 7.94 -3.96
N ALA A 137 12.58 8.38 -5.21
CA ALA A 137 11.43 8.39 -6.07
C ALA A 137 11.03 6.95 -6.38
N THR A 138 9.72 6.69 -6.40
CA THR A 138 9.17 5.38 -6.76
C THR A 138 9.46 5.13 -8.24
N THR A 139 10.13 4.02 -8.55
CA THR A 139 10.28 3.51 -9.91
C THR A 139 9.08 2.63 -10.23
N VAL A 140 8.41 2.94 -11.34
CA VAL A 140 7.11 2.36 -11.72
C VAL A 140 7.27 1.52 -12.97
N LEU A 141 6.81 0.26 -12.91
CA LEU A 141 6.62 -0.61 -14.06
C LEU A 141 5.13 -0.80 -14.31
N ILE A 142 4.67 -0.53 -15.52
CA ILE A 142 3.33 -0.88 -15.99
C ILE A 142 3.46 -2.14 -16.84
N LEU A 143 2.70 -3.17 -16.47
CA LEU A 143 2.55 -4.39 -17.25
C LEU A 143 1.28 -4.29 -18.09
N LYS A 144 1.41 -4.62 -19.38
CA LYS A 144 0.31 -4.64 -20.33
C LYS A 144 0.00 -6.08 -20.75
N GLY A 145 -1.28 -6.39 -20.77
CA GLY A 145 -1.81 -7.66 -21.24
C GLY A 145 -1.90 -7.77 -22.77
N GLY A 146 -2.81 -8.63 -23.23
CA GLY A 146 -3.07 -8.84 -24.65
C GLY A 146 -3.81 -7.67 -25.30
N PHE A 147 -4.52 -6.88 -24.48
CA PHE A 147 -5.29 -5.71 -24.92
C PHE A 147 -4.87 -4.46 -24.12
N ASP A 148 -4.78 -3.31 -24.81
CA ASP A 148 -4.47 -2.02 -24.19
C ASP A 148 -5.74 -1.33 -23.69
N TRP A 149 -6.35 -1.90 -22.65
CA TRP A 149 -7.57 -1.38 -22.01
C TRP A 149 -7.28 -0.51 -20.79
N GLY A 150 -6.32 -0.94 -19.98
CA GLY A 150 -5.75 -0.14 -18.91
C GLY A 150 -4.98 1.04 -19.50
N ARG A 151 -5.16 2.22 -18.90
CA ARG A 151 -4.42 3.43 -19.30
C ARG A 151 -3.83 4.15 -18.10
N THR A 152 -3.20 3.40 -17.20
CA THR A 152 -2.53 3.99 -16.03
C THR A 152 -1.45 5.00 -16.47
N GLN A 153 -0.84 4.83 -17.65
CA GLN A 153 0.11 5.78 -18.22
C GLN A 153 -0.47 7.19 -18.42
N ASP A 154 -1.75 7.32 -18.75
CA ASP A 154 -2.38 8.62 -19.01
C ASP A 154 -2.42 9.47 -17.73
N LEU A 155 -2.61 8.83 -16.56
CA LEU A 155 -2.55 9.49 -15.26
C LEU A 155 -1.09 9.83 -14.90
N LEU A 156 -0.15 8.89 -15.08
CA LEU A 156 1.26 9.12 -14.80
C LEU A 156 1.85 10.28 -15.64
N ASP A 157 1.47 10.37 -16.91
CA ASP A 157 1.84 11.48 -17.79
C ASP A 157 1.29 12.82 -17.29
N GLN A 158 0.02 12.86 -16.84
CA GLN A 158 -0.56 14.06 -16.22
C GLN A 158 0.18 14.47 -14.95
N LEU A 159 0.60 13.50 -14.14
CA LEU A 159 1.38 13.73 -12.93
C LEU A 159 2.87 14.01 -13.23
N ALA A 160 3.32 13.89 -14.47
CA ALA A 160 4.73 13.95 -14.88
C ALA A 160 5.64 12.98 -14.11
N ILE A 161 5.11 11.79 -13.78
CA ILE A 161 5.83 10.71 -13.10
C ILE A 161 6.34 9.71 -14.15
N PRO A 162 7.65 9.44 -14.21
CA PRO A 162 8.21 8.49 -15.17
C PRO A 162 7.84 7.04 -14.83
N TYR A 163 7.67 6.23 -15.87
CA TYR A 163 7.37 4.81 -15.80
C TYR A 163 8.01 4.07 -16.97
N ASP A 164 8.14 2.76 -16.83
CA ASP A 164 8.43 1.85 -17.93
C ASP A 164 7.18 1.03 -18.26
N ILE A 165 7.00 0.69 -19.53
CA ILE A 165 5.95 -0.24 -19.98
C ILE A 165 6.61 -1.53 -20.46
N ARG A 166 6.08 -2.67 -20.01
CA ARG A 166 6.43 -4.01 -20.51
C ARG A 166 5.17 -4.82 -20.76
N ASN A 167 5.26 -5.81 -21.63
CA ASN A 167 4.17 -6.77 -21.77
C ASN A 167 4.30 -7.86 -20.71
N THR A 168 3.19 -8.49 -20.35
CA THR A 168 3.17 -9.66 -19.48
C THR A 168 4.05 -10.80 -20.00
N THR A 169 4.22 -10.91 -21.32
CA THR A 169 5.13 -11.87 -21.96
C THR A 169 6.61 -11.61 -21.67
N ASP A 170 7.01 -10.35 -21.44
CA ASP A 170 8.38 -10.02 -21.03
C ASP A 170 8.66 -10.53 -19.62
N VAL A 171 7.70 -10.41 -18.70
CA VAL A 171 7.80 -10.95 -17.32
C VAL A 171 7.84 -12.47 -17.33
N VAL A 172 7.05 -13.12 -18.21
CA VAL A 172 7.09 -14.58 -18.37
C VAL A 172 8.46 -15.05 -18.86
N ALA A 173 9.10 -14.29 -19.76
CA ALA A 173 10.43 -14.61 -20.26
C ALA A 173 11.53 -14.34 -19.22
N ASP A 174 11.39 -13.27 -18.44
CA ASP A 174 12.32 -12.89 -17.39
C ASP A 174 11.58 -12.26 -16.18
N PRO A 175 11.23 -13.05 -15.16
CA PRO A 175 10.55 -12.54 -13.98
C PRO A 175 11.43 -11.59 -13.14
N SER A 176 12.75 -11.56 -13.37
CA SER A 176 13.66 -10.73 -12.57
C SER A 176 13.48 -9.23 -12.81
N ILE A 177 12.81 -8.84 -13.91
CA ILE A 177 12.55 -7.44 -14.24
C ILE A 177 11.77 -6.72 -13.13
N LEU A 178 10.91 -7.43 -12.38
CA LEU A 178 10.11 -6.86 -11.29
C LEU A 178 10.99 -6.20 -10.21
N PHE A 179 12.17 -6.75 -9.94
CA PHE A 179 13.08 -6.27 -8.89
C PHE A 179 13.84 -4.99 -9.25
N GLY A 180 13.70 -4.49 -10.48
CA GLY A 180 14.18 -3.16 -10.88
C GLY A 180 13.29 -2.01 -10.40
N TYR A 181 12.11 -2.34 -9.89
CA TYR A 181 11.05 -1.37 -9.59
C TYR A 181 10.70 -1.36 -8.11
N ALA A 182 10.04 -0.30 -7.66
CA ALA A 182 9.43 -0.22 -6.33
C ALA A 182 7.92 -0.48 -6.40
N LEU A 183 7.32 -0.22 -7.56
CA LEU A 183 5.91 -0.41 -7.85
C LEU A 183 5.74 -1.10 -9.20
N VAL A 184 4.88 -2.11 -9.20
CA VAL A 184 4.39 -2.77 -10.42
C VAL A 184 2.89 -2.55 -10.52
N VAL A 185 2.42 -2.05 -11.65
CA VAL A 185 0.99 -1.97 -11.97
C VAL A 185 0.71 -3.02 -13.02
N ASP A 186 -0.02 -4.07 -12.65
CA ASP A 186 -0.63 -5.00 -13.60
C ASP A 186 -1.90 -4.34 -14.14
N ASP A 187 -1.73 -3.70 -15.30
CA ASP A 187 -2.76 -2.85 -15.90
C ASP A 187 -3.64 -3.68 -16.82
N CYS A 188 -4.95 -3.45 -16.74
CA CYS A 188 -5.97 -4.18 -17.48
C CYS A 188 -5.58 -4.39 -18.97
N ASP A 189 -5.64 -5.61 -19.52
CA ASP A 189 -6.24 -6.84 -18.97
C ASP A 189 -5.28 -7.80 -18.26
N GLY A 190 -3.99 -7.44 -18.08
CA GLY A 190 -2.99 -8.31 -17.45
C GLY A 190 -2.86 -9.70 -18.12
N TRP A 191 -2.92 -10.76 -17.32
CA TRP A 191 -3.11 -12.14 -17.79
C TRP A 191 -4.57 -12.61 -17.76
N ASN A 192 -5.50 -11.78 -17.29
CA ASN A 192 -6.93 -12.07 -17.24
C ASN A 192 -7.24 -13.41 -16.55
N GLY A 193 -6.63 -13.60 -15.37
CA GLY A 193 -6.80 -14.79 -14.54
C GLY A 193 -6.05 -16.02 -15.02
N VAL A 194 -5.32 -15.94 -16.13
CA VAL A 194 -4.52 -17.06 -16.63
C VAL A 194 -3.23 -17.17 -15.81
N TYR A 195 -3.05 -18.30 -15.13
CA TYR A 195 -1.85 -18.55 -14.34
C TYR A 195 -0.56 -18.44 -15.19
N PRO A 196 0.36 -17.51 -14.86
CA PRO A 196 1.56 -17.27 -15.67
C PRO A 196 2.69 -18.29 -15.40
N GLY A 197 2.48 -19.22 -14.46
CA GLY A 197 3.47 -20.21 -14.05
C GLY A 197 4.18 -19.87 -12.74
N ASP A 198 4.78 -20.88 -12.12
CA ASP A 198 5.38 -20.80 -10.78
C ASP A 198 6.48 -19.74 -10.69
N ALA A 199 7.32 -19.60 -11.71
CA ALA A 199 8.42 -18.66 -11.70
C ALA A 199 7.96 -17.19 -11.60
N VAL A 200 6.88 -16.83 -12.31
CA VAL A 200 6.30 -15.48 -12.25
C VAL A 200 5.60 -15.28 -10.91
N ALA A 201 4.79 -16.25 -10.46
CA ALA A 201 4.09 -16.16 -9.19
C ALA A 201 5.05 -16.02 -7.99
N ASP A 202 6.13 -16.80 -7.96
CA ASP A 202 7.16 -16.71 -6.94
C ASP A 202 7.92 -15.38 -7.00
N ALA A 203 8.17 -14.84 -8.20
CA ALA A 203 8.81 -13.54 -8.35
C ALA A 203 7.95 -12.40 -7.82
N PHE A 204 6.64 -12.37 -8.12
CA PHE A 204 5.72 -11.39 -7.54
C PHE A 204 5.66 -11.47 -6.01
N ARG A 205 5.52 -12.69 -5.46
CA ARG A 205 5.49 -12.89 -4.01
C ARG A 205 6.80 -12.48 -3.35
N ALA A 206 7.94 -12.78 -3.96
CA ALA A 206 9.25 -12.37 -3.46
C ALA A 206 9.43 -10.84 -3.54
N PHE A 207 9.01 -10.23 -4.64
CA PHE A 207 9.03 -8.77 -4.84
C PHE A 207 8.21 -8.06 -3.76
N VAL A 208 6.93 -8.43 -3.60
CA VAL A 208 6.07 -7.82 -2.59
C VAL A 208 6.55 -8.17 -1.19
N GLY A 209 6.93 -9.43 -0.94
CA GLY A 209 7.46 -9.87 0.36
C GLY A 209 8.71 -9.09 0.82
N ALA A 210 9.51 -8.59 -0.13
CA ALA A 210 10.69 -7.76 0.13
C ALA A 210 10.40 -6.26 0.32
N GLY A 211 9.15 -5.81 0.19
CA GLY A 211 8.75 -4.41 0.34
C GLY A 211 8.26 -3.74 -0.94
N GLY A 212 8.14 -4.47 -2.05
CA GLY A 212 7.51 -3.98 -3.28
C GLY A 212 6.01 -3.75 -3.13
N HIS A 213 5.45 -2.92 -3.99
CA HIS A 213 4.01 -2.72 -4.10
C HIS A 213 3.53 -3.19 -5.48
N VAL A 214 2.45 -3.97 -5.52
CA VAL A 214 1.74 -4.30 -6.76
C VAL A 214 0.31 -3.78 -6.75
N ILE A 215 -0.13 -3.14 -7.85
CA ILE A 215 -1.52 -2.74 -8.09
C ILE A 215 -2.08 -3.57 -9.23
N PHE A 216 -3.30 -4.08 -9.08
CA PHE A 216 -4.06 -4.78 -10.12
C PHE A 216 -5.29 -3.96 -10.51
N THR A 217 -5.47 -3.67 -11.80
CA THR A 217 -6.57 -2.82 -12.28
C THR A 217 -7.62 -3.60 -13.08
N ASP A 218 -8.88 -3.35 -12.76
CA ASP A 218 -10.07 -3.91 -13.41
C ASP A 218 -9.97 -5.43 -13.64
N ILE A 219 -9.88 -5.90 -14.89
CA ILE A 219 -9.78 -7.33 -15.22
C ILE A 219 -8.53 -7.99 -14.62
N ALA A 220 -7.43 -7.26 -14.46
CA ALA A 220 -6.22 -7.78 -13.82
C ALA A 220 -6.44 -8.12 -12.32
N LEU A 221 -7.57 -7.76 -11.71
CA LEU A 221 -7.96 -8.30 -10.40
C LEU A 221 -8.04 -9.83 -10.40
N GLU A 222 -8.33 -10.48 -11.54
CA GLU A 222 -8.24 -11.93 -11.63
C GLU A 222 -6.81 -12.44 -11.43
N ASP A 223 -5.81 -11.69 -11.91
CA ASP A 223 -4.38 -12.00 -11.70
C ASP A 223 -3.99 -11.83 -10.24
N MET A 224 -4.57 -10.84 -9.55
CA MET A 224 -4.41 -10.68 -8.11
C MET A 224 -4.80 -11.96 -7.36
N GLU A 225 -5.97 -12.56 -7.65
CA GLU A 225 -6.43 -13.78 -6.97
C GLU A 225 -5.56 -14.99 -7.34
N VAL A 226 -5.02 -15.02 -8.55
CA VAL A 226 -4.15 -16.12 -9.00
C VAL A 226 -2.75 -16.03 -8.36
N LEU A 227 -2.20 -14.83 -8.24
CA LEU A 227 -0.87 -14.59 -7.66
C LEU A 227 -0.90 -14.56 -6.13
N PHE A 228 -1.96 -14.00 -5.54
CA PHE A 228 -2.15 -13.77 -4.11
C PHE A 228 -3.54 -14.25 -3.63
N PRO A 229 -3.82 -15.58 -3.72
CA PRO A 229 -5.15 -16.12 -3.47
C PRO A 229 -5.63 -15.93 -2.04
N GLY A 230 -6.95 -15.91 -1.86
CA GLY A 230 -7.59 -16.10 -0.56
C GLY A 230 -7.82 -14.83 0.27
N HIS A 231 -7.89 -13.65 -0.36
CA HIS A 231 -8.15 -12.39 0.33
C HIS A 231 -9.58 -11.87 0.12
N VAL A 232 -10.06 -11.97 -1.11
CA VAL A 232 -11.37 -11.47 -1.55
C VAL A 232 -12.00 -12.44 -2.56
N SER A 233 -13.31 -12.38 -2.74
CA SER A 233 -13.97 -13.06 -3.86
C SER A 233 -14.13 -12.08 -5.01
N LEU A 234 -14.03 -12.55 -6.26
CA LEU A 234 -14.18 -11.72 -7.45
C LEU A 234 -15.53 -11.96 -8.12
N PHE A 235 -16.08 -10.92 -8.75
CA PHE A 235 -17.33 -10.96 -9.48
C PHE A 235 -17.26 -10.04 -10.69
N ASN A 236 -17.99 -10.37 -11.75
CA ASN A 236 -18.13 -9.46 -12.88
C ASN A 236 -18.79 -8.15 -12.43
N ALA A 237 -18.23 -7.06 -12.92
CA ALA A 237 -18.75 -5.74 -12.75
C ALA A 237 -20.06 -5.55 -13.53
N ARG A 238 -20.74 -4.45 -13.21
CA ARG A 238 -21.91 -3.94 -13.92
C ARG A 238 -21.56 -2.57 -14.44
N LYS A 239 -21.77 -2.34 -15.73
CA LYS A 239 -21.58 -1.02 -16.31
C LYS A 239 -22.48 0.00 -15.64
N GLY A 240 -21.90 1.11 -15.20
CA GLY A 240 -22.64 2.22 -14.63
C GLY A 240 -21.81 3.07 -13.69
N THR A 241 -22.43 4.13 -13.19
CA THR A 241 -21.86 5.01 -12.17
C THR A 241 -22.55 4.77 -10.84
N PHE A 242 -21.77 4.54 -9.80
CA PHE A 242 -22.23 4.19 -8.48
C PHE A 242 -21.70 5.18 -7.45
N ASN A 243 -22.56 5.56 -6.51
CA ASN A 243 -22.12 6.31 -5.33
C ASN A 243 -21.41 5.34 -4.39
N ALA A 244 -20.10 5.50 -4.29
CA ALA A 244 -19.23 4.68 -3.49
C ALA A 244 -18.79 5.44 -2.24
N THR A 245 -18.64 4.72 -1.13
CA THR A 245 -18.16 5.26 0.14
C THR A 245 -16.65 5.12 0.22
N VAL A 246 -15.97 6.20 0.60
CA VAL A 246 -14.53 6.26 0.79
C VAL A 246 -14.20 6.03 2.26
N HIS A 247 -13.18 5.21 2.51
CA HIS A 247 -12.65 4.90 3.84
C HIS A 247 -11.19 5.30 3.94
N THR A 248 -10.79 5.84 5.08
CA THR A 248 -9.40 6.20 5.38
C THR A 248 -8.97 5.57 6.71
N PHE A 249 -7.72 5.13 6.78
CA PHE A 249 -7.17 4.35 7.90
C PHE A 249 -6.02 5.05 8.64
N GLY A 250 -5.66 6.27 8.21
CA GLY A 250 -4.58 7.02 8.83
C GLY A 250 -3.18 6.50 8.49
N ASP A 251 -3.07 5.71 7.43
CA ASP A 251 -1.81 5.23 6.87
C ASP A 251 -1.54 5.86 5.49
N ALA A 252 -0.36 5.59 4.92
CA ALA A 252 0.05 6.23 3.68
C ALA A 252 -0.86 5.91 2.47
N PRO A 253 -1.23 4.64 2.20
CA PRO A 253 -2.08 4.31 1.05
C PRO A 253 -3.46 4.98 1.12
N SER A 254 -4.08 5.00 2.29
CA SER A 254 -5.46 5.48 2.47
C SER A 254 -5.59 7.00 2.69
N GLN A 255 -4.49 7.75 2.63
CA GLN A 255 -4.51 9.15 3.02
C GLN A 255 -5.24 10.02 1.99
N TYR A 256 -6.47 10.40 2.30
CA TYR A 256 -7.32 11.16 1.40
C TYR A 256 -8.07 12.25 2.15
N PHE A 257 -8.04 13.47 1.60
CA PHE A 257 -8.85 14.59 2.07
C PHE A 257 -9.80 15.03 0.96
N GLY A 258 -11.06 14.63 1.09
CA GLY A 258 -12.11 14.93 0.13
C GLY A 258 -13.46 14.37 0.57
N PRO A 259 -14.45 14.33 -0.34
CA PRO A 259 -15.77 13.77 -0.04
C PRO A 259 -15.70 12.31 0.41
N THR A 260 -16.42 11.96 1.46
CA THR A 260 -16.57 10.56 1.94
C THR A 260 -17.44 9.71 1.02
N THR A 261 -18.05 10.33 0.02
CA THR A 261 -18.85 9.66 -1.02
C THR A 261 -18.46 10.23 -2.37
N ILE A 262 -18.12 9.36 -3.31
CA ILE A 262 -17.69 9.71 -4.66
C ILE A 262 -18.48 8.90 -5.69
N SER A 263 -18.61 9.45 -6.90
CA SER A 263 -19.16 8.70 -8.03
C SER A 263 -18.04 7.92 -8.71
N VAL A 264 -18.19 6.59 -8.79
CA VAL A 264 -17.24 5.70 -9.47
C VAL A 264 -17.93 5.02 -10.63
N TYR A 265 -17.32 5.07 -11.80
CA TYR A 265 -17.74 4.35 -12.99
C TYR A 265 -17.04 3.00 -13.07
N THR A 266 -17.79 1.93 -13.33
CA THR A 266 -17.26 0.59 -13.64
C THR A 266 -17.78 0.13 -15.00
N GLU A 267 -17.00 -0.68 -15.72
CA GLU A 267 -17.39 -1.26 -17.02
C GLU A 267 -18.15 -2.60 -16.88
N ILE A 268 -18.75 -3.11 -17.97
CA ILE A 268 -19.53 -4.36 -17.93
C ILE A 268 -18.66 -5.62 -17.89
N ASP A 269 -17.51 -5.58 -18.55
CA ASP A 269 -16.56 -6.70 -18.64
C ASP A 269 -15.50 -6.65 -17.54
N GLY A 270 -15.56 -5.63 -16.69
CA GLY A 270 -14.66 -5.44 -15.58
C GLY A 270 -14.89 -6.38 -14.41
N ILE A 271 -14.05 -6.26 -13.38
CA ILE A 271 -14.08 -7.12 -12.18
C ILE A 271 -14.22 -6.27 -10.92
N VAL A 272 -15.06 -6.71 -9.99
CA VAL A 272 -15.25 -6.10 -8.66
C VAL A 272 -15.00 -7.11 -7.55
N MET A 273 -14.58 -6.62 -6.39
CA MET A 273 -14.30 -7.46 -5.22
C MET A 273 -15.54 -7.60 -4.34
N GLY A 274 -15.70 -8.77 -3.73
CA GLY A 274 -16.68 -9.05 -2.69
C GLY A 274 -16.27 -8.49 -1.33
N ALA A 275 -17.00 -8.90 -0.30
CA ALA A 275 -16.56 -8.66 1.07
C ALA A 275 -15.25 -9.40 1.33
N PRO A 276 -14.24 -8.76 1.95
CA PRO A 276 -13.04 -9.46 2.37
C PRO A 276 -13.38 -10.57 3.34
N PHE A 277 -12.66 -11.68 3.24
CA PHE A 277 -12.77 -12.80 4.20
C PHE A 277 -11.42 -13.14 4.86
N ALA A 278 -10.32 -12.55 4.39
CA ALA A 278 -9.05 -12.54 5.12
C ALA A 278 -8.97 -11.33 6.06
N GLU A 279 -8.32 -11.52 7.21
CA GLU A 279 -7.94 -10.41 8.09
C GLU A 279 -6.87 -9.54 7.41
N GLY A 280 -6.84 -8.25 7.74
CA GLY A 280 -5.84 -7.31 7.21
C GLY A 280 -6.15 -6.68 5.84
N VAL A 281 -7.27 -7.05 5.21
CA VAL A 281 -7.73 -6.38 3.99
C VAL A 281 -8.45 -5.07 4.34
N ASN A 282 -7.86 -3.97 3.90
CA ASN A 282 -8.38 -2.62 4.11
C ASN A 282 -9.12 -2.16 2.84
N VAL A 283 -10.44 -2.02 2.96
CA VAL A 283 -11.28 -1.54 1.85
C VAL A 283 -11.25 -0.01 1.81
N LEU A 284 -10.76 0.54 0.71
CA LEU A 284 -10.63 1.98 0.49
C LEU A 284 -11.92 2.58 -0.06
N VAL A 285 -12.59 1.85 -0.96
CA VAL A 285 -13.84 2.28 -1.58
C VAL A 285 -14.79 1.11 -1.72
N ASP A 286 -16.04 1.28 -1.32
CA ASP A 286 -17.08 0.27 -1.50
C ASP A 286 -18.45 0.81 -1.92
N VAL A 287 -19.29 -0.11 -2.38
CA VAL A 287 -20.68 0.10 -2.71
C VAL A 287 -21.50 -0.98 -1.98
N PRO A 288 -22.14 -0.64 -0.85
CA PRO A 288 -22.89 -1.62 -0.05
C PRO A 288 -24.06 -2.30 -0.77
N LYS A 289 -24.62 -1.63 -1.79
CA LYS A 289 -25.77 -2.09 -2.59
C LYS A 289 -25.44 -2.08 -4.09
N TYR A 290 -24.35 -2.73 -4.46
CA TYR A 290 -23.94 -2.86 -5.86
C TYR A 290 -24.85 -3.85 -6.61
N PRO A 291 -25.27 -3.57 -7.86
CA PRO A 291 -26.13 -4.49 -8.62
C PRO A 291 -25.45 -5.86 -8.86
N ALA A 292 -26.11 -6.95 -8.47
CA ALA A 292 -25.52 -8.30 -8.46
C ALA A 292 -26.38 -9.35 -9.20
N GLY A 293 -27.33 -8.91 -10.03
CA GLY A 293 -28.27 -9.77 -10.73
C GLY A 293 -29.55 -9.02 -11.10
N PHE A 294 -30.59 -9.75 -11.53
CA PHE A 294 -31.88 -9.15 -11.80
C PHE A 294 -32.56 -8.73 -10.49
N LEU A 295 -32.65 -7.42 -10.26
CA LEU A 295 -33.26 -6.81 -9.06
C LEU A 295 -32.61 -7.21 -7.73
N THR A 296 -31.38 -7.73 -7.76
CA THR A 296 -30.60 -8.05 -6.55
C THR A 296 -29.40 -7.13 -6.41
N THR A 297 -29.03 -6.86 -5.17
CA THR A 297 -27.81 -6.10 -4.83
C THR A 297 -26.98 -6.87 -3.83
N ALA A 298 -25.67 -6.62 -3.83
CA ALA A 298 -24.72 -7.16 -2.89
C ALA A 298 -23.66 -6.11 -2.55
N TYR A 299 -22.94 -6.33 -1.45
CA TYR A 299 -21.76 -5.54 -1.13
C TYR A 299 -20.65 -5.77 -2.15
N ARG A 300 -20.02 -4.71 -2.65
CA ARG A 300 -18.80 -4.79 -3.46
C ARG A 300 -17.78 -3.77 -3.02
N ALA A 301 -16.53 -4.19 -2.87
CA ALA A 301 -15.39 -3.30 -2.76
C ALA A 301 -14.90 -2.95 -4.17
N LEU A 302 -14.61 -1.66 -4.38
CA LEU A 302 -14.08 -1.14 -5.64
C LEU A 302 -12.59 -0.83 -5.55
N ALA A 303 -12.06 -0.59 -4.35
CA ALA A 303 -10.62 -0.51 -4.14
C ALA A 303 -10.30 -1.07 -2.74
N ALA A 304 -9.25 -1.88 -2.65
CA ALA A 304 -8.79 -2.45 -1.40
C ALA A 304 -7.29 -2.78 -1.47
N TYR A 305 -6.62 -2.80 -0.32
CA TYR A 305 -5.24 -3.24 -0.22
C TYR A 305 -5.03 -4.11 1.01
N TYR A 306 -3.94 -4.89 1.00
CA TYR A 306 -3.53 -5.70 2.14
C TYR A 306 -2.00 -5.88 2.18
N PRO A 307 -1.41 -6.05 3.37
CA PRO A 307 0.00 -6.39 3.51
C PRO A 307 0.31 -7.77 2.95
N TYR A 308 1.48 -7.90 2.33
CA TYR A 308 2.07 -9.19 2.02
C TYR A 308 3.57 -9.15 2.31
N GLY A 309 4.00 -9.82 3.37
CA GLY A 309 5.37 -9.67 3.89
C GLY A 309 5.65 -8.23 4.30
N ASN A 310 6.68 -7.61 3.72
CA ASN A 310 7.02 -6.20 3.98
C ASN A 310 6.38 -5.20 2.98
N GLY A 311 5.67 -5.69 1.97
CA GLY A 311 5.06 -4.89 0.91
C GLY A 311 3.54 -4.92 0.95
N THR A 312 2.93 -4.46 -0.13
CA THR A 312 1.47 -4.29 -0.25
C THR A 312 0.97 -4.82 -1.58
N VAL A 313 -0.21 -5.42 -1.56
CA VAL A 313 -1.00 -5.73 -2.75
C VAL A 313 -2.24 -4.85 -2.73
N GLU A 314 -2.54 -4.20 -3.86
CA GLU A 314 -3.68 -3.32 -4.04
C GLU A 314 -4.49 -3.75 -5.27
N GLY A 315 -5.82 -3.71 -5.15
CA GLY A 315 -6.75 -4.01 -6.23
C GLY A 315 -7.71 -2.84 -6.45
N ILE A 316 -7.91 -2.44 -7.71
CA ILE A 316 -8.78 -1.33 -8.12
C ILE A 316 -9.71 -1.80 -9.23
N ALA A 317 -11.01 -1.84 -8.98
CA ALA A 317 -12.07 -2.38 -9.84
C ALA A 317 -12.53 -1.45 -10.97
N TYR A 318 -11.72 -0.45 -11.32
CA TYR A 318 -12.05 0.56 -12.31
C TYR A 318 -10.77 1.20 -12.85
N HIS A 319 -10.85 1.79 -14.04
CA HIS A 319 -9.72 2.52 -14.58
C HIS A 319 -9.73 3.99 -14.13
N PRO A 320 -8.58 4.55 -13.68
CA PRO A 320 -8.51 5.95 -13.28
C PRO A 320 -8.88 6.96 -14.37
N TYR A 321 -8.54 6.64 -15.63
CA TYR A 321 -8.79 7.52 -16.78
C TYR A 321 -10.27 7.63 -17.17
N GLU A 322 -11.10 6.67 -16.73
CA GLU A 322 -12.55 6.66 -16.97
C GLU A 322 -13.32 7.46 -15.91
N GLN A 323 -12.66 7.77 -14.79
CA GLN A 323 -13.29 8.50 -13.70
C GLN A 323 -13.36 10.00 -14.00
N THR A 324 -14.35 10.68 -13.42
CA THR A 324 -14.50 12.14 -13.53
C THR A 324 -14.78 12.76 -12.15
N GLY A 325 -14.60 14.07 -12.04
CA GLY A 325 -14.88 14.82 -10.81
C GLY A 325 -14.17 14.23 -9.58
N ALA A 326 -14.92 14.06 -8.48
CA ALA A 326 -14.37 13.53 -7.23
C ALA A 326 -13.84 12.09 -7.34
N GLY A 327 -14.40 11.26 -8.23
CA GLY A 327 -13.88 9.91 -8.48
C GLY A 327 -12.50 9.94 -9.14
N HIS A 328 -12.29 10.85 -10.09
CA HIS A 328 -10.98 11.08 -10.69
C HIS A 328 -9.97 11.63 -9.68
N SER A 329 -10.38 12.61 -8.86
CA SER A 329 -9.52 13.16 -7.81
C SER A 329 -9.13 12.11 -6.77
N PHE A 330 -10.07 11.27 -6.33
CA PHE A 330 -9.77 10.17 -5.41
C PHE A 330 -8.79 9.18 -6.03
N SER A 331 -9.03 8.74 -7.26
CA SER A 331 -8.14 7.81 -7.97
C SER A 331 -6.73 8.38 -8.12
N SER A 332 -6.63 9.67 -8.46
CA SER A 332 -5.35 10.36 -8.58
C SER A 332 -4.60 10.43 -7.25
N VAL A 333 -5.31 10.66 -6.14
CA VAL A 333 -4.71 10.65 -4.79
C VAL A 333 -4.27 9.24 -4.40
N LEU A 334 -5.09 8.21 -4.67
CA LEU A 334 -4.77 6.83 -4.33
C LEU A 334 -3.46 6.38 -5.00
N TYR A 335 -3.38 6.57 -6.33
CA TYR A 335 -2.16 6.31 -7.09
C TYR A 335 -1.01 7.22 -6.63
N GLY A 336 -1.28 8.52 -6.43
CA GLY A 336 -0.31 9.49 -5.95
C GLY A 336 0.35 9.07 -4.64
N ASN A 337 -0.44 8.62 -3.66
CA ASN A 337 0.04 8.11 -2.37
C ASN A 337 0.98 6.92 -2.57
N THR A 338 0.60 5.97 -3.43
CA THR A 338 1.42 4.81 -3.77
C THR A 338 2.73 5.22 -4.46
N PHE A 339 2.71 6.20 -5.36
CA PHE A 339 3.89 6.72 -6.07
C PHE A 339 4.84 7.54 -5.20
N VAL A 340 4.43 7.95 -4.00
CA VAL A 340 5.29 8.67 -3.06
C VAL A 340 5.54 7.89 -1.76
N SER A 341 5.37 6.56 -1.78
CA SER A 341 5.52 5.71 -0.59
C SER A 341 6.66 4.67 -0.67
N ALA A 342 7.52 4.70 -1.69
CA ALA A 342 8.54 3.65 -1.90
C ALA A 342 9.45 3.37 -0.68
N VAL A 343 9.37 2.11 -0.23
CA VAL A 343 10.23 1.40 0.73
C VAL A 343 11.38 0.76 -0.09
N PRO A 344 12.69 0.84 0.31
CA PRO A 344 13.21 0.15 1.49
C PRO A 344 14.02 1.04 2.44
N PHE A 345 13.77 0.81 3.73
CA PHE A 345 14.26 1.58 4.86
C PHE A 345 15.78 1.49 5.09
N LEU A 346 16.40 2.65 5.34
CA LEU A 346 17.12 2.97 6.57
C LEU A 346 16.97 4.49 6.80
N PRO A 347 16.58 4.99 7.98
CA PRO A 347 16.51 6.44 8.25
C PRO A 347 17.88 7.10 8.07
N PRO A 348 17.98 8.33 7.54
CA PRO A 348 19.27 9.02 7.48
C PRO A 348 19.60 9.49 8.89
N ALA A 349 20.89 9.55 9.24
CA ALA A 349 21.27 10.35 10.40
C ALA A 349 20.73 11.77 10.16
N PRO A 350 20.06 12.40 11.14
CA PRO A 350 19.59 13.76 10.99
C PRO A 350 20.78 14.65 10.58
N PRO A 351 20.61 15.61 9.66
CA PRO A 351 21.66 16.57 9.36
C PRO A 351 22.07 17.27 10.67
N PRO A 352 23.35 17.63 10.83
CA PRO A 352 23.84 18.27 12.04
C PRO A 352 22.99 19.52 12.34
N VAL A 353 22.45 19.57 13.55
CA VAL A 353 21.66 20.71 14.05
C VAL A 353 22.51 21.98 13.87
N PRO A 354 21.97 23.07 13.30
CA PRO A 354 22.66 24.35 13.31
C PRO A 354 23.05 24.68 14.75
N VAL A 355 24.32 25.00 14.99
CA VAL A 355 24.94 25.26 16.31
C VAL A 355 24.27 26.42 17.09
N ALA A 356 23.22 27.02 16.55
CA ALA A 356 22.53 28.19 17.07
C ALA A 356 21.67 27.98 18.34
N LEU A 357 21.51 26.75 18.86
CA LEU A 357 20.66 26.49 20.05
C LEU A 357 21.40 26.31 21.38
N GLY A 358 22.73 26.49 21.42
CA GLY A 358 23.48 26.65 22.69
C GLY A 358 23.38 25.49 23.69
N LEU A 359 22.92 24.31 23.27
CA LEU A 359 22.92 23.12 24.11
C LEU A 359 24.33 22.53 24.18
N PRO A 360 24.80 22.08 25.37
CA PRO A 360 26.15 21.57 25.54
C PRO A 360 26.39 20.35 24.63
N THR A 361 27.50 20.39 23.90
CA THR A 361 27.94 19.29 23.04
C THR A 361 28.21 18.04 23.87
N PRO A 362 27.75 16.84 23.44
CA PRO A 362 28.17 15.60 24.06
C PRO A 362 29.69 15.43 23.88
N PRO A 363 30.40 14.83 24.86
CA PRO A 363 31.83 14.56 24.71
C PRO A 363 32.07 13.61 23.52
N PRO A 364 33.24 13.71 22.85
CA PRO A 364 33.57 12.90 21.67
C PRO A 364 33.42 11.41 21.95
N ALA A 365 32.79 10.68 21.04
CA ALA A 365 32.72 9.23 21.12
C ALA A 365 34.14 8.63 21.04
N PRO A 366 34.47 7.61 21.85
CA PRO A 366 35.77 6.97 21.80
C PRO A 366 36.03 6.32 20.43
N PRO A 367 37.29 6.30 19.96
CA PRO A 367 37.65 5.75 18.66
C PRO A 367 37.21 4.30 18.53
N VAL A 368 36.57 3.96 17.40
CA VAL A 368 36.18 2.60 17.05
C VAL A 368 37.45 1.76 16.90
N PRO A 369 37.57 0.60 17.58
CA PRO A 369 38.71 -0.29 17.43
C PRO A 369 38.82 -0.80 15.98
N PRO A 370 40.03 -1.01 15.44
CA PRO A 370 40.21 -1.57 14.11
C PRO A 370 39.59 -2.99 14.05
N PRO A 371 39.03 -3.37 12.89
CA PRO A 371 38.42 -4.69 12.72
C PRO A 371 39.46 -5.81 12.94
N PRO A 372 39.07 -6.94 13.53
CA PRO A 372 39.96 -8.07 13.73
C PRO A 372 40.43 -8.65 12.38
N PRO A 373 41.67 -9.18 12.31
CA PRO A 373 42.18 -9.77 11.09
C PRO A 373 41.34 -10.98 10.66
N PRO A 374 41.20 -11.22 9.34
CA PRO A 374 40.44 -12.36 8.83
C PRO A 374 41.02 -13.68 9.36
N PRO A 375 40.16 -14.66 9.70
CA PRO A 375 40.63 -15.97 10.15
C PRO A 375 41.40 -16.68 9.03
N PRO A 376 42.41 -17.51 9.37
CA PRO A 376 43.15 -18.28 8.40
C PRO A 376 42.20 -19.21 7.62
N SER A 377 42.37 -19.24 6.31
CA SER A 377 41.63 -20.11 5.40
C SER A 377 41.87 -21.57 5.76
N LEU A 378 40.79 -22.25 6.20
CA LEU A 378 40.79 -23.70 6.35
C LEU A 378 40.86 -24.37 4.96
N PRO A 379 41.54 -25.51 4.82
CA PRO A 379 41.61 -26.22 3.55
C PRO A 379 40.21 -26.68 3.13
N VAL A 380 39.87 -26.40 1.87
CA VAL A 380 38.65 -26.87 1.20
C VAL A 380 38.66 -28.40 1.19
N VAL A 381 37.85 -29.01 2.06
CA VAL A 381 37.51 -30.44 1.98
C VAL A 381 36.22 -30.56 1.19
N ASN A 382 36.32 -31.25 0.06
CA ASN A 382 35.29 -31.48 -0.93
C ASN A 382 34.09 -32.24 -0.31
N LEU A 383 32.99 -31.55 -0.02
CA LEU A 383 31.84 -32.07 0.72
C LEU A 383 30.75 -32.69 -0.18
N ALA A 384 31.15 -33.25 -1.33
CA ALA A 384 30.25 -33.91 -2.28
C ALA A 384 29.96 -35.39 -1.94
N TYR A 385 30.41 -35.92 -0.79
CA TYR A 385 30.31 -37.36 -0.49
C TYR A 385 29.78 -37.73 0.91
N ALA A 386 29.19 -36.79 1.67
CA ALA A 386 28.69 -37.05 3.03
C ALA A 386 27.18 -36.77 3.21
N GLY A 387 26.41 -36.64 2.12
CA GLY A 387 24.95 -36.42 2.16
C GLY A 387 24.08 -37.68 2.06
N TYR A 388 24.67 -38.87 1.91
CA TYR A 388 23.93 -40.10 1.56
C TYR A 388 23.71 -41.10 2.71
N LEU A 389 23.98 -40.73 3.96
CA LEU A 389 23.87 -41.67 5.10
C LEU A 389 23.00 -41.22 6.29
N PHE A 390 22.23 -40.13 6.19
CA PHE A 390 21.35 -39.68 7.29
C PHE A 390 19.94 -39.23 6.86
N SER A 391 19.35 -39.88 5.84
CA SER A 391 17.92 -39.73 5.48
C SER A 391 17.09 -41.01 5.63
N GLY A 392 17.65 -42.06 6.25
CA GLY A 392 16.90 -43.26 6.63
C GLY A 392 16.50 -43.20 8.11
N PHE A 393 15.20 -43.35 8.38
CA PHE A 393 14.57 -43.53 9.71
C PHE A 393 14.20 -42.28 10.52
N ALA A 394 13.32 -41.43 9.99
CA ALA A 394 12.24 -40.78 10.76
C ALA A 394 11.24 -40.14 9.79
N GLY A 395 10.12 -40.81 9.49
CA GLY A 395 9.07 -40.17 8.69
C GLY A 395 8.05 -41.05 7.98
N VAL A 396 8.13 -42.38 8.10
CA VAL A 396 7.11 -43.30 7.56
C VAL A 396 6.53 -44.10 8.72
N GLY A 397 5.41 -43.65 9.29
CA GLY A 397 4.79 -44.36 10.41
C GLY A 397 3.55 -43.70 11.04
N VAL A 398 3.29 -42.41 10.81
CA VAL A 398 2.14 -41.72 11.45
C VAL A 398 1.03 -41.37 10.47
N THR A 399 1.31 -41.31 9.16
CA THR A 399 0.31 -40.96 8.14
C THR A 399 -0.56 -42.13 7.66
N ASP A 400 -0.10 -43.39 7.77
CA ASP A 400 -0.90 -44.55 7.33
C ASP A 400 -1.87 -45.10 8.40
N ALA A 401 -1.65 -44.81 9.69
CA ALA A 401 -2.55 -45.23 10.76
C ALA A 401 -3.82 -44.36 10.86
N VAL A 402 -3.77 -43.11 10.40
CA VAL A 402 -4.91 -42.17 10.42
C VAL A 402 -5.79 -42.35 9.17
N ARG A 403 -5.21 -42.72 8.03
CA ARG A 403 -5.95 -42.93 6.77
C ARG A 403 -6.83 -44.17 6.78
N ASN A 404 -6.44 -45.23 7.51
CA ASN A 404 -7.23 -46.47 7.61
C ASN A 404 -8.36 -46.43 8.67
N ARG A 405 -8.35 -45.49 9.62
CA ARG A 405 -9.45 -45.34 10.61
C ARG A 405 -10.64 -44.52 10.10
N LEU A 406 -10.46 -43.67 9.08
CA LEU A 406 -11.53 -42.85 8.51
C LEU A 406 -12.34 -43.57 7.41
N ARG A 407 -11.78 -44.61 6.76
CA ARG A 407 -12.51 -45.39 5.74
C ARG A 407 -13.44 -46.47 6.29
N LEU A 408 -13.31 -46.84 7.57
CA LEU A 408 -14.15 -47.85 8.22
C LEU A 408 -15.41 -47.28 8.90
N ARG A 409 -15.60 -45.95 8.94
CA ARG A 409 -16.80 -45.32 9.55
C ARG A 409 -17.86 -44.84 8.55
N THR A 410 -17.64 -44.98 7.25
CA THR A 410 -18.57 -44.50 6.20
C THR A 410 -19.31 -45.62 5.47
N ARG A 411 -19.26 -46.87 5.96
CA ARG A 411 -19.92 -48.03 5.33
C ARG A 411 -21.02 -48.71 6.16
N GLU A 412 -21.47 -48.10 7.25
CA GLU A 412 -22.70 -48.52 7.95
C GLU A 412 -23.75 -47.41 7.90
N LYS A 413 -24.58 -47.41 6.85
CA LYS A 413 -25.98 -46.92 6.84
C LYS A 413 -26.56 -46.92 5.41
N ILE A 414 -26.58 -48.08 4.76
CA ILE A 414 -27.58 -48.36 3.73
C ILE A 414 -27.99 -49.82 3.90
N ALA A 415 -29.06 -50.04 4.68
CA ALA A 415 -29.82 -51.28 4.70
C ALA A 415 -31.31 -50.92 4.72
N VAL A 416 -31.87 -50.97 3.50
CA VAL A 416 -33.20 -51.43 3.10
C VAL A 416 -34.21 -51.72 4.22
N ARG A 417 -35.42 -51.17 4.07
CA ARG A 417 -36.64 -51.89 4.41
C ARG A 417 -37.65 -51.82 3.26
N VAL A 418 -38.14 -53.01 2.96
CA VAL A 418 -39.29 -53.39 2.11
C VAL A 418 -40.56 -52.75 2.62
#